data_AF-A0A7V9H1G1-F1
#
_entry.id   AF-A0A7V9H1G1-F1
#
_cell.length_a   1.000
_cell.length_b   1.000
_cell.length_c   1.000
_cell.angle_alpha   90.00
_cell.angle_beta   90.00
_cell.angle_gamma   90.00
#
_symmetry.space_group_name_H-M   'P 1'
#
loop_
_entity.id
_entity.type
_entity.pdbx_description
1 polymer ?
#
loop_
_entity_poly.entity_id
_entity_poly.type
_entity_poly.pdbx_seq_one_letter_code
_entity_poly.pdbx_strand_id
1 'polypeptide(L)'
;MARKKKTRLPDGRTVEGSSVPFQTGGEHWNEYLIEDGSMLKVKLVATDIIKVDGEYDDQGNPLYALHSTQVVVVDSPEDLQREES
;
A
#
# COMPACT_ATOMS: atom_id res chain seq x y z
N MET A 1 19.30 -10.10 -12.10
CA MET A 1 18.48 -9.86 -13.31
C MET A 1 17.15 -9.30 -12.84
N ALA A 2 16.70 -8.14 -13.36
CA ALA A 2 15.40 -7.58 -12.99
C ALA A 2 14.27 -8.46 -13.56
N ARG A 3 13.29 -8.83 -12.72
CA ARG A 3 12.19 -9.71 -13.13
C ARG A 3 11.14 -8.89 -13.87
N LYS A 4 11.01 -9.11 -15.18
CA LYS A 4 9.92 -8.53 -15.99
C LYS A 4 8.58 -9.11 -15.56
N LYS A 5 7.56 -8.26 -15.50
CA LYS A 5 6.18 -8.66 -15.21
C LYS A 5 5.18 -7.69 -15.80
N LYS A 6 3.97 -8.20 -16.02
CA LYS A 6 2.79 -7.38 -16.30
C LYS A 6 2.19 -6.93 -14.97
N THR A 7 1.79 -5.67 -14.88
CA THR A 7 1.09 -5.12 -13.73
C THR A 7 -0.09 -4.27 -14.17
N ARG A 8 -1.15 -4.27 -13.38
CA ARG A 8 -2.30 -3.39 -13.58
C ARG A 8 -2.09 -2.10 -12.79
N LEU A 9 -2.29 -0.97 -13.46
CA LEU A 9 -2.24 0.36 -12.86
C LEU A 9 -3.61 0.75 -12.28
N PRO A 10 -3.67 1.75 -11.37
CA PRO A 10 -4.93 2.25 -10.81
C PRO A 10 -5.93 2.77 -11.86
N ASP A 11 -5.42 3.30 -12.99
CA ASP A 11 -6.22 3.75 -14.13
C ASP A 11 -6.83 2.58 -14.95
N GLY A 12 -6.55 1.34 -14.57
CA GLY A 12 -7.06 0.12 -15.19
C GLY A 12 -6.19 -0.43 -16.32
N ARG A 13 -5.17 0.29 -16.81
CA ARG A 13 -4.24 -0.19 -17.85
C ARG A 13 -3.40 -1.36 -17.33
N THR A 14 -3.04 -2.28 -18.22
CA THR A 14 -2.04 -3.33 -17.96
C THR A 14 -0.77 -2.98 -18.70
N VAL A 15 0.33 -2.84 -17.98
CA VAL A 15 1.64 -2.40 -18.51
C VAL A 15 2.72 -3.42 -18.18
N GLU A 16 3.83 -3.38 -18.92
CA GLU A 16 5.04 -4.12 -18.59
C GLU A 16 5.96 -3.29 -17.71
N GLY A 17 6.71 -3.98 -16.86
CA GLY A 17 7.69 -3.34 -16.00
C GLY A 17 8.59 -4.36 -15.33
N SER A 18 9.53 -3.85 -14.55
CA SER A 18 10.52 -4.67 -13.87
C SER A 18 10.47 -4.43 -12.37
N SER A 19 10.44 -5.51 -11.56
CA SER A 19 10.61 -5.40 -10.11
C SER A 19 11.98 -4.80 -9.81
N VAL A 20 11.99 -3.79 -8.94
CA VAL A 20 13.20 -3.16 -8.42
C VAL A 20 13.40 -3.57 -6.96
N PRO A 21 14.62 -3.96 -6.57
CA PRO A 21 14.93 -4.15 -5.16
C PRO A 21 14.85 -2.80 -4.45
N PHE A 22 14.34 -2.80 -3.22
CA PHE A 22 14.24 -1.62 -2.39
C PHE A 22 14.62 -1.95 -0.96
N GLN A 23 15.05 -0.93 -0.22
CA GLN A 23 15.21 -0.99 1.22
C GLN A 23 14.09 -0.16 1.86
N THR A 24 13.45 -0.72 2.88
CA THR A 24 12.40 -0.01 3.60
C THR A 24 13.04 1.06 4.49
N GLY A 25 12.79 2.34 4.18
CA GLY A 25 13.26 3.47 5.01
C GLY A 25 12.44 3.65 6.29
N GLY A 26 11.13 3.38 6.23
CA GLY A 26 10.23 3.42 7.37
C GLY A 26 8.78 3.11 6.96
N GLU A 27 8.09 2.30 7.77
CA GLU A 27 6.66 2.00 7.61
C GLU A 27 5.97 2.14 8.96
N HIS A 28 5.28 3.25 9.15
CA HIS A 28 4.63 3.61 10.40
C HIS A 28 3.14 3.28 10.37
N TRP A 29 2.54 3.20 11.56
CA TRP A 29 1.08 3.17 11.70
C TRP A 29 0.53 4.56 11.45
N ASN A 30 -0.56 4.62 10.68
CA ASN A 30 -1.45 5.76 10.61
C ASN A 30 -2.55 5.51 11.63
N GLU A 31 -2.75 6.44 12.57
CA GLU A 31 -3.72 6.30 13.65
C GLU A 31 -4.83 7.35 13.49
N TYR A 32 -6.08 6.92 13.60
CA TYR A 32 -7.28 7.74 13.42
C TYR A 32 -8.24 7.49 14.57
N LEU A 33 -8.44 8.49 15.43
CA LEU A 33 -9.52 8.49 16.40
C LEU A 33 -10.81 8.89 15.69
N ILE A 34 -11.83 8.04 15.74
CA ILE A 34 -13.13 8.30 15.12
C ILE A 34 -14.18 8.66 16.17
N GLU A 35 -15.36 9.11 15.71
CA GLU A 35 -16.40 9.71 16.55
C GLU A 35 -16.88 8.82 17.70
N ASP A 36 -16.91 7.50 17.49
CA ASP A 36 -17.33 6.53 18.50
C ASP A 36 -16.27 6.24 19.58
N GLY A 37 -15.12 6.92 19.53
CA GLY A 37 -14.00 6.72 20.45
C GLY A 37 -13.04 5.61 20.04
N SER A 38 -13.30 4.88 18.96
CA SER A 38 -12.38 3.85 18.46
C SER A 38 -11.14 4.46 17.82
N MET A 39 -10.02 3.77 17.97
CA MET A 39 -8.76 4.06 17.29
C MET A 39 -8.54 3.08 16.14
N LEU A 40 -8.64 3.59 14.91
CA LEU A 40 -8.28 2.84 13.71
C LEU A 40 -6.78 3.00 13.46
N LYS A 41 -6.06 1.89 13.42
CA LYS A 41 -4.64 1.84 13.07
C LYS A 41 -4.47 1.16 11.73
N VAL A 42 -3.88 1.86 10.78
CA VAL A 42 -3.67 1.40 9.41
C VAL A 42 -2.19 1.46 9.06
N LYS A 43 -1.63 0.33 8.63
CA LYS A 43 -0.26 0.27 8.12
C LYS A 43 -0.24 -0.26 6.70
N LEU A 44 0.38 0.51 5.81
CA LEU A 44 0.72 0.06 4.47
C LEU A 44 2.09 -0.63 4.54
N VAL A 45 2.16 -1.84 4.00
CA VAL A 45 3.41 -2.62 3.89
C VAL A 45 3.71 -2.85 2.42
N ALA A 46 4.83 -2.31 1.94
CA ALA A 46 5.26 -2.49 0.56
C ALA A 46 5.76 -3.92 0.34
N THR A 47 5.25 -4.59 -0.70
CA THR A 47 5.63 -5.98 -1.04
C THR A 47 6.39 -6.08 -2.35
N ASP A 48 6.18 -5.14 -3.28
CA ASP A 48 6.91 -5.07 -4.54
C ASP A 48 6.86 -3.65 -5.10
N ILE A 49 7.94 -3.21 -5.74
CA ILE A 49 8.01 -1.94 -6.45
C ILE A 49 8.39 -2.25 -7.89
N ILE A 50 7.60 -1.75 -8.84
CA ILE A 50 7.72 -2.06 -10.26
C ILE A 50 8.01 -0.78 -10.99
N LYS A 51 9.16 -0.67 -11.63
CA LYS A 51 9.39 0.39 -12.60
C LYS A 51 8.64 0.05 -13.88
N VAL A 52 7.76 0.94 -14.32
CA VAL A 52 7.00 0.74 -15.56
C VAL A 52 7.88 1.08 -16.76
N ASP A 53 7.88 0.21 -17.78
CA ASP A 53 8.74 0.39 -18.95
C ASP A 53 8.18 1.51 -19.84
N GLY A 54 8.99 2.55 -20.10
CA GLY A 54 8.67 3.61 -21.06
C GLY A 54 7.65 4.66 -20.60
N GLU A 55 7.16 4.57 -19.37
CA GLU A 55 6.17 5.50 -18.82
C GLU A 55 6.81 6.48 -17.82
N TYR A 56 6.44 7.75 -17.93
CA TYR A 56 6.96 8.85 -17.13
C TYR A 56 5.83 9.81 -16.76
N ASP A 57 5.96 10.51 -15.64
CA ASP A 57 5.04 11.59 -15.29
C ASP A 57 5.29 12.87 -16.12
N ASP A 58 4.50 13.91 -15.87
CA ASP A 58 4.58 15.20 -16.56
C ASP A 58 5.90 15.96 -16.32
N GLN A 59 6.64 15.58 -15.28
CA GLN A 59 7.94 16.12 -14.92
C GLN A 59 9.10 15.24 -15.45
N GLY A 60 8.79 14.14 -16.14
CA GLY A 60 9.79 13.23 -16.68
C GLY A 60 10.38 12.25 -15.66
N ASN A 61 9.75 12.07 -14.50
CA ASN A 61 10.15 11.05 -13.54
C ASN A 61 9.62 9.68 -13.98
N PRO A 62 10.39 8.58 -13.79
CA PRO A 62 9.90 7.25 -14.13
C PRO A 62 8.67 6.88 -13.31
N LEU A 63 7.68 6.28 -13.96
CA LEU A 63 6.49 5.79 -13.28
C LEU A 63 6.79 4.48 -12.52
N TYR A 64 6.31 4.38 -11.28
CA TYR A 64 6.39 3.17 -10.48
C TYR A 64 5.01 2.68 -10.04
N ALA A 65 4.79 1.38 -10.11
CA ALA A 65 3.65 0.73 -9.48
C ALA A 65 4.08 0.12 -8.14
N LEU A 66 3.37 0.48 -7.06
CA LEU A 66 3.55 -0.09 -5.73
C LEU A 66 2.54 -1.21 -5.52
N HIS A 67 3.03 -2.39 -5.19
CA HIS A 67 2.20 -3.47 -4.64
C HIS A 67 2.37 -3.45 -3.13
N SER A 68 1.26 -3.53 -2.41
CA SER A 68 1.25 -3.43 -0.96
C SER A 68 0.14 -4.27 -0.34
N THR A 69 0.33 -4.61 0.93
CA THR A 69 -0.71 -5.17 1.79
C THR A 69 -1.08 -4.12 2.83
N GLN A 70 -2.37 -3.96 3.09
CA GLN A 70 -2.87 -3.11 4.16
C GLN A 70 -3.17 -3.95 5.39
N VAL A 71 -2.60 -3.58 6.54
CA VAL A 71 -2.96 -4.13 7.84
C VAL A 71 -3.83 -3.11 8.57
N VAL A 72 -5.01 -3.54 8.98
CA VAL A 72 -5.99 -2.71 9.69
C VAL A 72 -6.25 -3.33 11.05
N VAL A 73 -6.11 -2.53 12.10
CA VAL A 73 -6.45 -2.90 13.49
C VAL A 73 -7.43 -1.85 14.01
N VAL A 74 -8.45 -2.32 14.71
CA VAL A 74 -9.42 -1.46 15.40
C VAL A 74 -9.28 -1.72 16.89
N ASP A 75 -9.00 -0.67 17.65
CA ASP A 75 -9.04 -0.66 19.10
C ASP A 75 -10.28 0.14 19.51
N SER A 76 -11.34 -0.56 19.92
CA SER A 76 -12.66 0.03 20.16
C SER A 76 -13.05 -0.02 21.65
N PRO A 77 -13.85 0.94 22.14
CA PRO A 77 -14.49 0.86 23.46
C PRO A 77 -15.16 -0.50 23.73
N GLU A 78 -15.16 -0.92 25.00
CA GLU A 78 -15.70 -2.23 25.43
C GLU A 78 -17.17 -2.41 25.04
N ASP A 79 -17.98 -1.35 25.08
CA ASP A 79 -19.40 -1.39 24.74
C ASP A 79 -19.67 -1.60 23.23
N LEU A 80 -18.67 -1.39 22.38
CA LEU A 80 -18.73 -1.69 20.94
C LEU A 80 -18.19 -3.09 20.61
N GLN A 81 -17.54 -3.77 21.56
CA GLN A 81 -17.02 -5.12 21.35
C GLN A 81 -18.16 -6.13 21.44
N ARG A 82 -18.14 -7.13 20.55
CA ARG A 82 -19.11 -8.22 20.61
C ARG A 82 -18.74 -9.17 21.75
N GLU A 83 -19.67 -9.43 22.65
CA GLU A 83 -19.57 -10.52 23.64
C GLU A 83 -19.37 -11.86 22.92
N GLU A 84 -18.27 -12.56 23.18
CA GLU A 84 -18.07 -13.94 22.72
C GLU A 84 -19.13 -14.83 23.39
N SER A 85 -19.86 -15.62 22.58
CA SER A 85 -20.89 -16.57 23.05
C SER A 85 -20.31 -17.96 23.28
#